data_AF-A0A3D2Z5P0-F1
#
_entry.id   AF-A0A3D2Z5P0-F1
#
_cell.length_a   1.000
_cell.length_b   1.000
_cell.length_c   1.000
_cell.angle_alpha   90.00
_cell.angle_beta   90.00
_cell.angle_gamma   90.00
#
_symmetry.space_group_name_H-M   'P 1'
#
loop_
_entity.id
_entity.type
_entity.pdbx_description
1 polymer ?
#
loop_
_entity_poly.entity_id
_entity_poly.type
_entity_poly.pdbx_seq_one_letter_code
_entity_poly.pdbx_strand_id
1 'polypeptide(L)' 'MKGQLPYFEEVFLDEGDIDMKRSMEIYRDNGFNGPYMMDHTPRFASGESQRYGKAFANGYIRRLIQEVYG' A
#
# COMPACT_ATOMS: atom_id res chain seq x y z
N MET A 1 5.46 -0.49 -5.82
CA MET A 1 6.54 -0.30 -6.82
C MET A 1 7.29 -1.60 -7.02
N LYS A 2 7.67 -1.91 -8.25
CA LYS A 2 8.49 -3.07 -8.61
C LYS A 2 9.62 -2.64 -9.55
N GLY A 3 10.83 -3.14 -9.32
CA GLY A 3 12.03 -2.73 -10.02
C GLY A 3 12.81 -1.62 -9.28
N GLN A 4 13.86 -1.14 -9.95
CA GLN A 4 14.79 -0.14 -9.43
C GLN A 4 15.16 0.84 -10.54
N LEU A 5 15.74 1.99 -10.17
CA LEU A 5 16.18 2.96 -11.17
C LEU A 5 17.15 2.35 -12.20
N PRO A 6 17.03 2.70 -13.50
CA PRO A 6 16.09 3.70 -14.05
C PRO A 6 14.73 3.11 -14.47
N TYR A 7 14.48 1.82 -14.25
CA TYR A 7 13.27 1.13 -14.72
C TYR A 7 12.48 0.53 -13.55
N PHE A 8 11.44 1.25 -13.13
CA PHE A 8 10.49 0.78 -12.13
C PHE A 8 9.05 1.01 -12.62
N GLU A 9 8.12 0.27 -12.03
CA GLU A 9 6.69 0.39 -12.31
C GLU A 9 5.88 0.47 -11.00
N GLU A 10 4.79 1.25 -11.04
CA GLU A 10 3.78 1.26 -9.98
C GLU A 10 2.82 0.08 -10.16
N VAL A 11 2.83 -0.81 -9.17
CA VAL A 11 2.03 -2.05 -9.13
C VAL A 11 1.15 -2.06 -7.88
N PHE A 12 0.25 -3.05 -7.74
CA PHE A 12 -0.55 -3.19 -6.53
C PHE A 12 0.35 -3.42 -5.30
N LEU A 13 -0.17 -3.06 -4.12
CA LEU A 13 0.59 -3.03 -2.85
C LEU A 13 1.22 -4.38 -2.48
N ASP A 14 0.63 -5.46 -2.95
CA ASP A 14 1.04 -6.86 -2.72
C ASP A 14 1.88 -7.46 -3.86
N GLU A 15 2.13 -6.71 -4.93
CA GLU A 15 2.89 -7.18 -6.10
C GLU A 15 4.27 -6.52 -6.23
N GLY A 16 4.57 -5.55 -5.37
CA GLY A 16 5.80 -4.77 -5.38
C GLY A 16 6.95 -5.39 -4.59
N ASP A 17 8.11 -4.74 -4.67
CA ASP A 17 9.31 -5.13 -3.93
C ASP A 17 9.33 -4.62 -2.47
N ILE A 18 8.34 -3.79 -2.11
CA ILE A 18 8.21 -3.20 -0.77
C ILE A 18 7.45 -4.18 0.13
N ASP A 19 8.08 -4.62 1.21
CA ASP A 19 7.38 -5.34 2.29
C ASP A 19 6.56 -4.32 3.12
N MET A 20 5.29 -4.17 2.72
CA MET A 20 4.37 -3.22 3.33
C MET A 20 4.11 -3.51 4.82
N LYS A 21 4.12 -4.78 5.24
CA LYS A 21 3.96 -5.15 6.66
C LYS A 21 5.17 -4.69 7.45
N ARG A 22 6.38 -4.99 6.95
CA ARG A 22 7.62 -4.58 7.62
C ARG A 22 7.73 -3.07 7.71
N SER A 23 7.36 -2.34 6.67
CA SER A 23 7.30 -0.87 6.72
C SER A 23 6.35 -0.37 7.83
N MET A 24 5.18 -0.98 7.97
CA MET A 24 4.21 -0.59 9.00
C MET A 24 4.69 -0.91 10.42
N GLU A 25 5.36 -2.04 10.63
CA GLU A 25 6.02 -2.34 11.91
C GLU A 25 7.07 -1.28 12.27
N ILE A 26 7.86 -0.84 11.29
CA ILE A 26 8.87 0.21 11.50
C ILE A 26 8.20 1.52 11.93
N TYR A 27 7.08 1.92 11.31
CA TYR A 27 6.33 3.10 11.75
C TYR A 27 5.87 2.98 13.21
N ARG A 28 5.27 1.84 13.58
CA ARG A 28 4.83 1.56 14.95
C ARG A 28 6.00 1.63 15.94
N ASP A 29 7.09 0.93 15.63
CA ASP A 29 8.25 0.80 16.52
C ASP A 29 8.95 2.15 16.75
N ASN A 30 8.75 3.11 15.85
CA ASN A 30 9.23 4.49 15.98
C ASN A 30 8.16 5.46 16.56
N GLY A 31 7.07 4.94 17.12
CA GLY A 31 6.06 5.73 17.82
C GLY A 31 5.09 6.50 16.91
N PHE A 32 5.01 6.17 15.62
CA PHE A 32 4.04 6.79 14.73
C PHE A 32 2.62 6.32 15.07
N ASN A 33 1.74 7.28 15.39
CA ASN A 33 0.33 7.06 15.72
C ASN A 33 -0.60 7.93 14.85
N GLY A 34 -0.13 8.34 13.66
CA GLY A 34 -0.87 9.18 12.74
C GLY A 34 -1.70 8.39 11.72
N PRO A 35 -2.40 9.09 10.80
CA PRO A 35 -3.14 8.44 9.73
C PRO A 35 -2.20 7.86 8.66
N TYR A 36 -2.62 6.74 8.07
CA TYR A 36 -2.04 6.18 6.85
C TYR A 36 -2.90 6.54 5.65
N MET A 37 -2.27 6.87 4.53
CA MET A 37 -2.95 7.26 3.28
C MET A 37 -2.35 6.48 2.11
N MET A 38 -3.22 5.94 1.25
CA MET A 38 -2.81 5.41 -0.05
C MET A 38 -2.55 6.56 -1.03
N ASP A 39 -1.58 6.37 -1.92
CA ASP A 39 -1.21 7.36 -2.94
C ASP A 39 -1.75 6.92 -4.32
N HIS A 40 -0.89 6.34 -5.16
CA HIS A 40 -1.24 5.85 -6.48
C HIS A 40 -1.71 4.39 -6.46
N THR A 41 -2.55 4.04 -7.43
CA THR A 41 -3.04 2.67 -7.65
C THR A 41 -3.05 2.36 -9.14
N PRO A 42 -2.66 1.15 -9.55
CA PRO A 42 -2.74 0.74 -10.95
C PRO A 42 -4.16 0.88 -11.52
N ARG A 43 -4.25 0.99 -12.85
CA ARG A 43 -5.54 1.01 -13.54
C ARG A 43 -6.10 -0.40 -13.69
N PHE A 44 -7.39 -0.56 -13.41
CA PHE A 44 -8.15 -1.75 -13.75
C PHE A 44 -8.60 -1.68 -15.21
N ALA A 45 -8.70 -2.85 -15.85
CA ALA A 45 -9.09 -2.95 -17.26
C ALA A 45 -10.53 -2.47 -17.54
N SER A 46 -11.39 -2.41 -16.53
CA SER A 46 -12.78 -2.00 -16.68
C SER A 46 -13.38 -1.35 -15.43
N GLY A 47 -14.50 -0.65 -15.62
CA GLY A 47 -15.29 0.00 -14.57
C GLY A 47 -14.63 1.25 -13.97
N GLU A 48 -15.05 1.60 -12.74
CA GLU A 48 -14.60 2.78 -12.00
C GLU A 48 -13.19 2.57 -11.40
N SER A 49 -12.19 2.41 -12.26
CA SER A 49 -10.83 2.01 -11.88
C SER A 49 -10.24 2.82 -10.72
N GLN A 50 -10.44 4.14 -10.69
CA GLN A 50 -9.93 4.96 -9.58
C GLN A 50 -10.59 4.58 -8.26
N ARG A 51 -11.90 4.31 -8.26
CA ARG A 51 -12.63 3.93 -7.06
C ARG A 51 -12.21 2.53 -6.60
N TYR A 52 -12.03 1.60 -7.53
CA TYR A 52 -11.64 0.22 -7.23
C TYR A 52 -10.23 0.13 -6.66
N GLY A 53 -9.27 0.83 -7.27
CA GLY A 53 -7.90 0.91 -6.76
C GLY A 53 -7.85 1.48 -5.34
N LYS A 54 -8.53 2.60 -5.10
CA LYS A 54 -8.60 3.20 -3.75
C LYS A 54 -9.24 2.26 -2.73
N ALA A 55 -10.30 1.55 -3.12
CA ALA A 55 -10.97 0.59 -2.23
C ALA A 55 -10.05 -0.58 -1.87
N PHE A 56 -9.36 -1.16 -2.84
CA PHE A 56 -8.37 -2.23 -2.63
C PHE A 56 -7.25 -1.76 -1.71
N ALA A 57 -6.62 -0.62 -2.03
CA ALA A 57 -5.49 -0.10 -1.27
C ALA A 57 -5.85 0.23 0.18
N ASN A 58 -6.99 0.89 0.41
CA ASN A 58 -7.45 1.20 1.76
C ASN A 58 -7.80 -0.07 2.56
N GLY A 59 -8.37 -1.09 1.91
CA GLY A 59 -8.66 -2.37 2.55
C GLY A 59 -7.39 -3.09 2.99
N TYR A 60 -6.39 -3.16 2.10
CA TYR A 60 -5.08 -3.74 2.38
C TYR A 60 -4.37 -3.02 3.54
N ILE A 61 -4.27 -1.69 3.49
CA ILE A 61 -3.67 -0.88 4.56
C ILE A 61 -4.41 -1.08 5.89
N ARG A 62 -5.76 -1.09 5.88
CA ARG A 62 -6.56 -1.32 7.10
C ARG A 62 -6.26 -2.67 7.73
N ARG A 63 -6.12 -3.74 6.93
CA ARG A 63 -5.79 -5.07 7.44
C ARG A 63 -4.39 -5.10 8.07
N LEU A 64 -3.41 -4.40 7.48
CA LEU A 64 -2.07 -4.29 8.07
C LEU A 64 -2.10 -3.50 9.37
N ILE A 65 -2.85 -2.39 9.45
CA ILE A 65 -3.00 -1.62 10.69
C ILE A 65 -3.53 -2.53 11.80
N GLN A 66 -4.57 -3.31 11.51
CA GLN A 66 -5.14 -4.26 12.46
C GLN A 66 -4.16 -5.37 12.88
N GLU A 67 -3.23 -5.76 12.01
CA GLU A 67 -2.21 -6.77 12.36
C GLU A 67 -1.11 -6.21 13.25
N VAL A 68 -0.67 -5.00 12.95
CA VAL A 68 0.55 -4.41 13.51
C VAL A 68 0.26 -3.63 14.79
N TYR A 69 -0.87 -2.91 14.82
CA TYR A 69 -1.29 -2.05 15.94
C TYR A 69 -2.47 -2.61 16.74
N GLY A 70 -3.11 -3.68 16.27
CA GLY A 70 -4.24 -4.33 16.95
C GLY A 70 -3.83 -5.30 18.05
#